data_AF-A0A954WQR9-F1
#
_entry.id   AF-A0A954WQR9-F1
#
_cell.length_a   1.000
_cell.length_b   1.000
_cell.length_c   1.000
_cell.angle_alpha   90.00
_cell.angle_beta   90.00
_cell.angle_gamma   90.00
#
_symmetry.space_group_name_H-M   'P 1'
#
loop_
_entity.id
_entity.type
_entity.pdbx_description
1 polymer ?
#
loop_
_entity_poly.entity_id
_entity_poly.type
_entity_poly.pdbx_seq_one_letter_code
_entity_poly.pdbx_strand_id
1 'polypeptide(L)'
;MNSRQLEKLGVPKHCAKLAITGVQSAVKAGEIGGKEVKDHIRKIVETPNLFLGDAHFGPFAKELIDDATENDYEPITYRTWGNAGIDKGSHDQMKNACELPCAVAAALMPDAHIGYGLPIGGVLATDNAVIPYAVGVDIACRMKMSIIDMPANTLDSKFEQFRESLEGGTLFGVGKGFKPRQNHDVMDKDWNVSRVTRENKDKAWKQLGTSGSGNHFVEFGIVTLDVRDDDLGLDAGTYVALLSHSGSRGTGAAVCSTYSGIARRMLPKRHEGFGRLAWLDLDSDEGQDYWAAMNLMGDYASANHAVVHRNVLKLLGAHAIAGVENHHNFAWKEVHNGREVIVHRKGATPASEGELGVIPGSMRDPAFIVRGKGNAESLNSASHGAGRQMSRTQGKATFNFRAVQKDLEKKGIHVLSAGADEVPGVYKNILDVMHEQQDLIQTVARFDPRIVKMCGDG
;
A
#
# COMPACT_ATOMS: atom_id res chain seq x y z
N MET A 1 37.47 -11.77 24.40
CA MET A 1 37.64 -10.79 23.30
C MET A 1 36.41 -9.89 23.21
N ASN A 2 36.57 -8.64 22.78
CA ASN A 2 35.46 -7.71 22.55
C ASN A 2 35.18 -7.50 21.05
N SER A 3 34.04 -6.91 20.69
CA SER A 3 33.62 -6.74 19.29
C SER A 3 34.63 -5.97 18.43
N ARG A 4 35.28 -4.92 18.97
CA ARG A 4 36.33 -4.18 18.26
C ARG A 4 37.56 -5.04 17.93
N GLN A 5 37.91 -6.01 18.78
CA GLN A 5 39.00 -6.95 18.50
C GLN A 5 38.61 -7.96 17.42
N LEU A 6 37.34 -8.36 17.37
CA LEU A 6 36.81 -9.27 16.35
C LEU A 6 36.73 -8.60 14.97
N GLU A 7 36.28 -7.34 14.92
CA GLU A 7 36.27 -6.54 13.69
C GLU A 7 37.68 -6.43 13.09
N LYS A 8 38.71 -6.22 13.92
CA LYS A 8 40.12 -6.22 13.49
C LYS A 8 40.63 -7.56 12.96
N LEU A 9 39.93 -8.65 13.23
CA LEU A 9 40.23 -9.99 12.72
C LEU A 9 39.39 -10.33 11.47
N GLY A 10 38.68 -9.35 10.91
CA GLY A 10 37.83 -9.54 9.73
C GLY A 10 36.44 -10.09 10.04
N VAL A 11 36.03 -10.12 11.32
CA VAL A 11 34.67 -10.55 11.68
C VAL A 11 33.68 -9.41 11.45
N PRO A 12 32.64 -9.58 10.61
CA PRO A 12 31.60 -8.59 10.46
C PRO A 12 30.93 -8.23 11.80
N LYS A 13 30.59 -6.97 12.00
CA LYS A 13 30.06 -6.48 13.28
C LYS A 13 28.81 -7.24 13.76
N HIS A 14 27.94 -7.64 12.84
CA HIS A 14 26.73 -8.41 13.12
C HIS A 14 27.04 -9.88 13.50
N CYS A 15 28.14 -10.45 12.98
CA CYS A 15 28.63 -11.79 13.32
C CYS A 15 29.31 -11.85 14.70
N ALA A 16 29.72 -10.71 15.27
CA ALA A 16 30.54 -10.66 16.49
C ALA A 16 29.92 -11.42 17.67
N LYS A 17 28.59 -11.41 17.81
CA LYS A 17 27.90 -12.16 18.88
C LYS A 17 28.08 -13.67 18.73
N LEU A 18 27.93 -14.20 17.52
CA LEU A 18 28.13 -15.62 17.23
C LEU A 18 29.57 -16.04 17.47
N ALA A 19 30.53 -15.22 17.03
CA ALA A 19 31.95 -15.45 17.30
C ALA A 19 32.24 -15.48 18.81
N ILE A 20 31.70 -14.54 19.59
CA ILE A 20 31.87 -14.52 21.06
C ILE A 20 31.27 -15.77 21.70
N THR A 21 30.06 -16.16 21.30
CA THR A 21 29.38 -17.36 21.82
C THR A 21 30.16 -18.63 21.51
N GLY A 22 30.66 -18.79 20.27
CA GLY A 22 31.50 -19.93 19.89
C GLY A 22 32.78 -19.99 20.72
N VAL A 23 33.49 -18.87 20.88
CA VAL A 23 34.69 -18.78 21.73
C VAL A 23 34.39 -19.15 23.18
N GLN A 24 33.31 -18.62 23.76
CA GLN A 24 32.93 -18.93 25.14
C GLN A 24 32.63 -20.42 25.33
N SER A 25 31.96 -21.03 24.35
CA SER A 25 31.64 -22.45 24.37
C SER A 25 32.90 -23.32 24.28
N ALA A 26 33.76 -23.07 23.29
CA ALA A 26 34.98 -23.84 23.05
C ALA A 26 36.01 -23.71 24.21
N VAL A 27 36.15 -22.51 24.78
CA VAL A 27 37.02 -22.28 25.96
C VAL A 27 36.47 -23.02 27.19
N LYS A 28 35.14 -23.03 27.38
CA LYS A 28 34.51 -23.75 28.50
C LYS A 28 34.66 -25.26 28.37
N ALA A 29 34.65 -25.78 27.14
CA ALA A 29 34.89 -27.19 26.85
C ALA A 29 36.39 -27.58 26.97
N GLY A 30 37.29 -26.61 27.10
CA GLY A 30 38.74 -26.85 27.15
C GLY A 30 39.36 -27.16 25.79
N GLU A 31 38.61 -26.97 24.70
CA GLU A 31 39.02 -27.33 23.34
C GLU A 31 39.91 -26.25 22.69
N ILE A 32 39.86 -25.01 23.22
CA ILE A 32 40.69 -23.90 22.74
C ILE A 32 41.29 -23.14 23.94
N GLY A 33 42.61 -22.94 23.92
CA GLY A 33 43.31 -22.12 24.90
C GLY A 33 43.13 -20.62 24.64
N GLY A 34 43.11 -19.80 25.70
CA GLY A 34 42.90 -18.35 25.56
C GLY A 34 43.92 -17.61 24.67
N LYS A 35 45.11 -18.18 24.45
CA LYS A 35 46.13 -17.64 23.54
C LYS A 35 45.86 -17.98 22.06
N GLU A 36 45.10 -19.05 21.79
CA GLU A 36 44.84 -19.61 20.44
C GLU A 36 43.57 -19.02 19.80
N VAL A 37 42.69 -18.41 20.62
CA VAL A 37 41.39 -17.86 20.19
C VAL A 37 41.50 -16.93 18.98
N LYS A 38 42.52 -16.06 18.93
CA LYS A 38 42.67 -15.09 17.83
C LYS A 38 42.96 -15.77 16.50
N ASP A 39 43.89 -16.74 16.51
CA ASP A 39 44.29 -17.44 15.30
C ASP A 39 43.17 -18.38 14.84
N HIS A 40 42.43 -18.97 15.77
CA HIS A 40 41.28 -19.79 15.47
C HIS A 40 40.16 -18.99 14.79
N ILE A 41 39.80 -17.81 15.32
CA ILE A 41 38.82 -16.92 14.68
C ILE A 41 39.28 -16.48 13.28
N ARG A 42 40.57 -16.12 13.11
CA ARG A 42 41.11 -15.76 11.80
C ARG A 42 40.96 -16.91 10.79
N LYS A 43 41.28 -18.13 11.20
CA LYS A 43 41.12 -19.32 10.36
C LYS A 43 39.67 -19.57 9.95
N ILE A 44 38.72 -19.36 10.86
CA ILE A 44 37.29 -19.48 10.55
C ILE A 44 36.86 -18.40 9.55
N VAL A 45 37.30 -17.15 9.71
CA VAL A 45 37.02 -16.07 8.76
C VAL A 45 37.61 -16.35 7.37
N GLU A 46 38.83 -16.90 7.31
CA GLU A 46 39.50 -17.23 6.03
C GLU A 46 38.90 -18.45 5.35
N THR A 47 38.39 -19.43 6.11
CA THR A 47 37.94 -20.73 5.59
C THR A 47 36.65 -21.23 6.25
N PRO A 48 35.55 -20.45 6.22
CA PRO A 48 34.37 -20.76 7.04
C PRO A 48 33.69 -22.08 6.64
N ASN A 49 33.77 -22.48 5.37
CA ASN A 49 33.25 -23.76 4.87
C ASN A 49 33.76 -24.98 5.65
N LEU A 50 35.00 -24.94 6.16
CA LEU A 50 35.59 -26.04 6.93
C LEU A 50 34.99 -26.19 8.34
N PHE A 51 34.28 -25.16 8.81
CA PHE A 51 33.77 -25.09 10.17
C PHE A 51 32.24 -25.21 10.24
N LEU A 52 31.54 -25.46 9.14
CA LEU A 52 30.07 -25.64 9.12
C LEU A 52 29.58 -26.75 10.06
N GLY A 53 30.36 -27.83 10.18
CA GLY A 53 30.07 -28.96 11.08
C GLY A 53 30.62 -28.79 12.50
N ASP A 54 31.28 -27.68 12.81
CA ASP A 54 31.89 -27.45 14.12
C ASP A 54 30.82 -27.21 15.21
N ALA A 55 30.94 -27.90 16.34
CA ALA A 55 29.94 -27.87 17.42
C ALA A 55 29.83 -26.50 18.11
N HIS A 56 30.85 -25.65 18.01
CA HIS A 56 30.92 -24.35 18.66
C HIS A 56 30.84 -23.19 17.66
N PHE A 57 31.47 -23.37 16.50
CA PHE A 57 31.63 -22.33 15.49
C PHE A 57 30.77 -22.55 14.24
N GLY A 58 30.07 -23.69 14.09
CA GLY A 58 29.17 -23.95 12.97
C GLY A 58 28.19 -22.80 12.67
N PRO A 59 27.49 -22.24 13.66
CA PRO A 59 26.62 -21.08 13.43
C PRO A 59 27.36 -19.82 12.99
N PHE A 60 28.57 -19.58 13.49
CA PHE A 60 29.39 -18.43 13.11
C PHE A 60 29.95 -18.60 11.68
N ALA A 61 30.44 -19.80 11.36
CA ALA A 61 30.93 -20.17 10.05
C ALA A 61 29.83 -20.08 8.98
N LYS A 62 28.62 -20.56 9.29
CA LYS A 62 27.46 -20.43 8.40
C LYS A 62 27.15 -18.95 8.11
N GLU A 63 27.06 -18.12 9.14
CA GLU A 63 26.79 -16.68 8.96
C GLU A 63 27.88 -15.99 8.12
N LEU A 64 29.16 -16.37 8.25
CA LEU A 64 30.23 -15.84 7.41
C LEU A 64 30.12 -16.26 5.93
N ILE A 65 29.66 -17.48 5.66
CA ILE A 65 29.44 -17.97 4.29
C ILE A 65 28.28 -17.21 3.67
N ASP A 66 27.15 -17.15 4.39
CA ASP A 66 25.98 -16.39 3.98
C ASP A 66 26.34 -14.91 3.76
N ASP A 67 27.29 -14.38 4.57
CA ASP A 67 27.80 -13.02 4.42
C ASP A 67 28.61 -12.84 3.13
N ALA A 68 29.55 -13.75 2.87
CA ALA A 68 30.48 -13.70 1.73
C ALA A 68 29.85 -14.06 0.37
N THR A 69 28.72 -14.77 0.35
CA THR A 69 28.01 -15.12 -0.89
C THR A 69 27.12 -14.00 -1.44
N GLU A 70 26.90 -12.93 -0.67
CA GLU A 70 26.08 -11.81 -1.13
C GLU A 70 26.96 -10.74 -1.80
N ASN A 71 26.63 -10.40 -3.04
CA ASN A 71 27.40 -9.42 -3.82
C ASN A 71 27.28 -8.02 -3.20
N ASP A 72 28.36 -7.23 -3.26
CA ASP A 72 28.28 -5.79 -3.07
C ASP A 72 27.22 -5.23 -4.03
N TYR A 73 26.19 -4.58 -3.48
CA TYR A 73 25.14 -3.93 -4.25
C TYR A 73 25.27 -2.42 -4.09
N GLU A 74 25.11 -1.70 -5.19
CA GLU A 74 25.07 -0.24 -5.14
C GLU A 74 23.64 0.21 -4.84
N PRO A 75 23.42 1.03 -3.80
CA PRO A 75 22.11 1.62 -3.54
C PRO A 75 21.59 2.37 -4.77
N ILE A 76 20.32 2.18 -5.08
CA ILE A 76 19.69 2.87 -6.20
C ILE A 76 19.36 4.32 -5.84
N THR A 77 19.03 5.12 -6.85
CA THR A 77 18.44 6.45 -6.66
C THR A 77 16.97 6.44 -7.02
N TYR A 78 16.27 7.54 -6.75
CA TYR A 78 14.87 7.69 -7.10
C TYR A 78 14.59 9.10 -7.62
N ARG A 79 13.62 9.20 -8.52
CA ARG A 79 13.07 10.49 -8.96
C ARG A 79 11.88 10.88 -8.09
N THR A 80 11.77 12.18 -7.82
CA THR A 80 10.66 12.76 -7.06
C THR A 80 9.85 13.68 -7.97
N TRP A 81 8.53 13.52 -7.95
CA TRP A 81 7.58 14.50 -8.46
C TRP A 81 7.02 15.27 -7.27
N GLY A 82 7.05 16.61 -7.35
CA GLY A 82 6.59 17.51 -6.28
C GLY A 82 7.46 17.52 -5.03
N ASN A 83 8.44 18.43 -4.95
CA ASN A 83 9.40 18.43 -3.83
C ASN A 83 9.01 19.37 -2.66
N ALA A 84 8.25 20.44 -2.93
CA ALA A 84 7.97 21.46 -1.90
C ALA A 84 6.98 21.00 -0.82
N GLY A 85 6.12 20.02 -1.14
CA GLY A 85 5.08 19.50 -0.26
C GLY A 85 5.36 18.14 0.38
N ILE A 86 6.56 17.57 0.20
CA ILE A 86 6.94 16.26 0.76
C ILE A 86 7.82 16.47 1.99
N ASP A 87 7.46 15.81 3.09
CA ASP A 87 8.22 15.93 4.34
C ASP A 87 9.54 15.14 4.30
N LYS A 88 10.51 15.57 5.11
CA LYS A 88 11.83 14.90 5.21
C LYS A 88 11.71 13.42 5.59
N GLY A 89 10.77 13.07 6.46
CA GLY A 89 10.56 11.68 6.89
C GLY A 89 10.17 10.76 5.74
N SER A 90 9.37 11.25 4.79
CA SER A 90 9.05 10.53 3.55
C SER A 90 10.28 10.28 2.68
N HIS A 91 11.14 11.30 2.52
CA HIS A 91 12.41 11.13 1.81
C HIS A 91 13.37 10.17 2.52
N ASP A 92 13.43 10.21 3.85
CA ASP A 92 14.25 9.29 4.65
C ASP A 92 13.75 7.84 4.49
N GLN A 93 12.43 7.62 4.48
CA GLN A 93 11.84 6.30 4.18
C GLN A 93 12.17 5.81 2.77
N MET A 94 12.11 6.69 1.78
CA MET A 94 12.42 6.34 0.40
C MET A 94 13.91 6.02 0.21
N LYS A 95 14.81 6.78 0.84
CA LYS A 95 16.26 6.51 0.84
C LYS A 95 16.57 5.15 1.45
N ASN A 96 15.99 4.83 2.60
CA ASN A 96 16.15 3.52 3.24
C ASN A 96 15.63 2.36 2.36
N ALA A 97 14.55 2.58 1.59
CA ALA A 97 14.08 1.59 0.62
C ALA A 97 15.04 1.37 -0.56
N CYS A 98 15.75 2.43 -0.98
CA CYS A 98 16.75 2.35 -2.04
C CYS A 98 18.06 1.69 -1.61
N GLU A 99 18.28 1.52 -0.30
CA GLU A 99 19.42 0.80 0.28
C GLU A 99 19.19 -0.72 0.38
N LEU A 100 18.03 -1.22 -0.06
CA LEU A 100 17.76 -2.66 -0.03
C LEU A 100 18.58 -3.40 -1.11
N PRO A 101 19.16 -4.57 -0.79
CA PRO A 101 19.90 -5.37 -1.77
C PRO A 101 19.07 -5.76 -3.00
N CYS A 102 17.77 -5.98 -2.80
CA CYS A 102 16.85 -6.35 -3.87
C CYS A 102 16.25 -5.14 -4.62
N ALA A 103 16.56 -3.89 -4.26
CA ALA A 103 15.98 -2.73 -4.93
C ALA A 103 16.57 -2.54 -6.34
N VAL A 104 15.70 -2.31 -7.33
CA VAL A 104 16.06 -2.18 -8.75
C VAL A 104 15.78 -0.78 -9.30
N ALA A 105 14.63 -0.22 -8.95
CA ALA A 105 14.25 1.14 -9.36
C ALA A 105 13.22 1.72 -8.39
N ALA A 106 13.10 3.04 -8.35
CA ALA A 106 12.30 3.72 -7.36
C ALA A 106 11.79 5.08 -7.85
N ALA A 107 10.59 5.45 -7.42
CA ALA A 107 9.98 6.74 -7.68
C ALA A 107 9.16 7.23 -6.47
N LEU A 108 9.03 8.55 -6.34
CA LEU A 108 8.26 9.19 -5.27
C LEU A 108 7.26 10.19 -5.87
N MET A 109 5.98 9.99 -5.57
CA MET A 109 4.85 10.74 -6.11
C MET A 109 4.59 12.05 -5.32
N PRO A 110 3.91 13.06 -5.91
CA PRO A 110 3.73 14.38 -5.27
C PRO A 110 2.85 14.36 -4.01
N ASP A 111 1.99 13.36 -3.88
CA ASP A 111 1.15 13.13 -2.71
C ASP A 111 1.89 12.43 -1.55
N ALA A 112 3.20 12.22 -1.68
CA ALA A 112 3.92 11.41 -0.72
C ALA A 112 3.94 11.97 0.69
N HIS A 113 3.79 11.07 1.66
CA HIS A 113 3.80 11.39 3.08
C HIS A 113 4.16 10.15 3.92
N ILE A 114 4.54 10.37 5.18
CA ILE A 114 5.07 9.32 6.06
C ILE A 114 4.13 8.11 6.12
N GLY A 115 4.69 6.93 5.82
CA GLY A 115 4.03 5.64 5.91
C GLY A 115 4.71 4.68 6.89
N TYR A 116 4.59 3.39 6.59
CA TYR A 116 5.22 2.28 7.34
C TYR A 116 6.17 1.49 6.43
N GLY A 117 7.48 1.62 6.61
CA GLY A 117 8.43 1.04 5.65
C GLY A 117 8.57 1.99 4.46
N LEU A 118 7.94 1.66 3.32
CA LEU A 118 7.81 2.57 2.18
C LEU A 118 6.87 3.75 2.55
N PRO A 119 7.17 5.00 2.13
CA PRO A 119 6.23 6.12 2.27
C PRO A 119 4.96 5.85 1.46
N ILE A 120 3.86 6.47 1.88
CA ILE A 120 2.68 6.57 1.00
C ILE A 120 3.08 7.54 -0.13
N GLY A 121 2.68 7.27 -1.38
CA GLY A 121 3.23 7.91 -2.58
C GLY A 121 4.52 7.27 -3.08
N GLY A 122 5.01 6.20 -2.45
CA GLY A 122 6.23 5.51 -2.86
C GLY A 122 5.99 4.40 -3.88
N VAL A 123 6.90 4.29 -4.85
CA VAL A 123 6.98 3.19 -5.82
C VAL A 123 8.37 2.57 -5.74
N LEU A 124 8.44 1.25 -5.54
CA LEU A 124 9.69 0.52 -5.41
C LEU A 124 9.63 -0.77 -6.23
N ALA A 125 10.48 -0.87 -7.25
CA ALA A 125 10.74 -2.11 -7.97
C ALA A 125 11.84 -2.90 -7.28
N THR A 126 11.61 -4.20 -7.10
CA THR A 126 12.58 -5.13 -6.52
C THR A 126 12.83 -6.32 -7.44
N ASP A 127 13.99 -6.95 -7.27
CA ASP A 127 14.38 -8.18 -7.94
C ASP A 127 13.88 -9.40 -7.15
N ASN A 128 12.99 -10.19 -7.77
CA ASN A 128 12.39 -11.41 -7.24
C ASN A 128 11.99 -11.41 -5.74
N ALA A 129 11.67 -10.24 -5.18
CA ALA A 129 11.41 -10.09 -3.76
C ALA A 129 10.14 -9.28 -3.55
N VAL A 130 9.36 -9.62 -2.53
CA VAL A 130 8.13 -8.93 -2.17
C VAL A 130 8.18 -8.44 -0.72
N ILE A 131 7.79 -7.19 -0.50
CA ILE A 131 7.86 -6.49 0.80
C ILE A 131 6.44 -6.20 1.27
N PRO A 132 5.90 -6.95 2.24
CA PRO A 132 4.49 -6.80 2.64
C PRO A 132 4.10 -5.39 3.10
N TYR A 133 4.99 -4.67 3.79
CA TYR A 133 4.72 -3.29 4.20
C TYR A 133 4.89 -2.25 3.08
N ALA A 134 5.61 -2.59 1.99
CA ALA A 134 5.66 -1.78 0.79
C ALA A 134 4.41 -1.97 -0.08
N VAL A 135 3.66 -3.07 0.09
CA VAL A 135 2.29 -3.18 -0.43
C VAL A 135 1.33 -2.33 0.40
N GLY A 136 1.44 -2.41 1.73
CA GLY A 136 0.62 -1.66 2.67
C GLY A 136 -0.33 -2.51 3.50
N VAL A 137 -0.81 -1.95 4.60
CA VAL A 137 -1.65 -2.67 5.58
C VAL A 137 -3.03 -3.00 5.01
N ASP A 138 -3.63 -2.06 4.28
CA ASP A 138 -4.85 -2.33 3.52
C ASP A 138 -4.48 -2.77 2.11
N ILE A 139 -4.18 -4.06 1.97
CA ILE A 139 -3.80 -4.68 0.70
C ILE A 139 -4.89 -4.44 -0.32
N ALA A 140 -4.49 -4.03 -1.52
CA ALA A 140 -5.37 -3.76 -2.65
C ALA A 140 -6.48 -2.74 -2.36
N CYS A 141 -6.23 -1.80 -1.44
CA CYS A 141 -7.01 -0.57 -1.35
C CYS A 141 -7.06 0.10 -2.73
N ARG A 142 -8.25 0.52 -3.13
CA ARG A 142 -8.58 0.90 -4.50
C ARG A 142 -9.70 1.92 -4.56
N MET A 143 -9.78 2.58 -5.71
CA MET A 143 -10.89 3.45 -6.07
C MET A 143 -11.79 2.73 -7.07
N LYS A 144 -13.11 2.94 -6.97
CA LYS A 144 -14.05 2.56 -8.03
C LYS A 144 -15.05 3.69 -8.27
N MET A 145 -15.18 4.10 -9.52
CA MET A 145 -16.19 5.04 -9.98
C MET A 145 -17.21 4.32 -10.87
N SER A 146 -18.49 4.60 -10.66
CA SER A 146 -19.55 4.27 -11.61
C SER A 146 -20.28 5.53 -12.00
N ILE A 147 -20.23 5.87 -13.28
CA ILE A 147 -21.03 6.94 -13.88
C ILE A 147 -22.41 6.33 -14.18
N ILE A 148 -23.49 7.02 -13.81
CA ILE A 148 -24.84 6.44 -13.80
C ILE A 148 -25.79 7.11 -14.81
N ASP A 149 -26.84 6.39 -15.20
CA ASP A 149 -27.90 6.80 -16.13
C ASP A 149 -28.92 7.80 -15.54
N MET A 150 -28.49 8.65 -14.61
CA MET A 150 -29.35 9.67 -14.00
C MET A 150 -28.91 11.10 -14.39
N PRO A 151 -29.85 11.99 -14.74
CA PRO A 151 -29.53 13.40 -15.01
C PRO A 151 -28.89 14.10 -13.81
N ALA A 152 -27.94 15.01 -14.05
CA ALA A 152 -27.20 15.72 -13.00
C ALA A 152 -28.09 16.43 -11.96
N ASN A 153 -29.21 17.02 -12.39
CA ASN A 153 -30.16 17.71 -11.51
C ASN A 153 -30.90 16.78 -10.53
N THR A 154 -30.83 15.46 -10.72
CA THR A 154 -31.44 14.49 -9.79
C THR A 154 -30.73 14.44 -8.46
N LEU A 155 -29.43 14.78 -8.42
CA LEU A 155 -28.63 14.76 -7.20
C LEU A 155 -29.20 15.71 -6.13
N ASP A 156 -29.72 16.86 -6.56
CA ASP A 156 -30.39 17.83 -5.69
C ASP A 156 -31.88 17.53 -5.53
N SER A 157 -32.60 17.28 -6.63
CA SER A 157 -34.07 17.07 -6.59
C SER A 157 -34.51 15.74 -5.96
N LYS A 158 -33.61 14.76 -5.86
CA LYS A 158 -33.85 13.44 -5.24
C LYS A 158 -32.83 13.14 -4.13
N PHE A 159 -32.30 14.17 -3.46
CA PHE A 159 -31.27 14.06 -2.43
C PHE A 159 -31.50 12.90 -1.43
N GLU A 160 -32.72 12.77 -0.90
CA GLU A 160 -33.06 11.71 0.06
C GLU A 160 -32.87 10.30 -0.51
N GLN A 161 -33.19 10.06 -1.79
CA GLN A 161 -32.97 8.75 -2.42
C GLN A 161 -31.49 8.42 -2.53
N PHE A 162 -30.66 9.42 -2.90
CA PHE A 162 -29.21 9.26 -2.91
C PHE A 162 -28.65 9.00 -1.52
N ARG A 163 -29.08 9.76 -0.50
CA ARG A 163 -28.70 9.57 0.90
C ARG A 163 -29.03 8.17 1.40
N GLU A 164 -30.29 7.74 1.25
CA GLU A 164 -30.77 6.43 1.67
C GLU A 164 -30.04 5.29 0.93
N SER A 165 -29.74 5.46 -0.36
CA SER A 165 -28.98 4.47 -1.12
C SER A 165 -27.55 4.28 -0.60
N LEU A 166 -26.87 5.36 -0.15
CA LEU A 166 -25.55 5.27 0.47
C LEU A 166 -25.60 4.63 1.87
N GLU A 167 -26.60 4.98 2.66
CA GLU A 167 -26.78 4.46 4.01
C GLU A 167 -27.16 2.97 4.04
N GLY A 168 -28.01 2.54 3.09
CA GLY A 168 -28.44 1.15 2.96
C GLY A 168 -27.49 0.29 2.12
N GLY A 169 -26.77 0.88 1.16
CA GLY A 169 -25.96 0.16 0.20
C GLY A 169 -24.58 -0.28 0.71
N THR A 170 -24.09 0.34 1.79
CA THR A 170 -22.81 -0.02 2.43
C THR A 170 -22.78 0.30 3.92
N LEU A 171 -21.92 -0.40 4.65
CA LEU A 171 -21.71 -0.24 6.09
C LEU A 171 -20.31 0.30 6.41
N PHE A 172 -20.24 1.20 7.39
CA PHE A 172 -19.00 1.79 7.89
C PHE A 172 -18.78 1.43 9.36
N GLY A 173 -17.52 1.31 9.74
CA GLY A 173 -17.05 0.93 11.07
C GLY A 173 -16.40 -0.45 11.11
N VAL A 174 -15.59 -0.67 12.15
CA VAL A 174 -14.87 -1.92 12.38
C VAL A 174 -15.87 -3.04 12.72
N GLY A 175 -15.69 -4.21 12.10
CA GLY A 175 -16.47 -5.42 12.41
C GLY A 175 -17.91 -5.44 11.89
N LYS A 176 -18.33 -4.40 11.14
CA LYS A 176 -19.63 -4.38 10.47
C LYS A 176 -19.72 -5.42 9.35
N GLY A 177 -20.95 -5.78 9.02
CA GLY A 177 -21.26 -6.77 8.00
C GLY A 177 -22.75 -6.88 7.79
N PHE A 178 -23.16 -7.30 6.60
CA PHE A 178 -24.56 -7.46 6.24
C PHE A 178 -25.18 -8.72 6.87
N LYS A 179 -26.49 -8.63 7.12
CA LYS A 179 -27.35 -9.77 7.45
C LYS A 179 -28.62 -9.67 6.59
N PRO A 180 -28.87 -10.61 5.65
CA PRO A 180 -28.02 -11.75 5.28
C PRO A 180 -26.67 -11.32 4.66
N ARG A 181 -25.69 -12.24 4.64
CA ARG A 181 -24.38 -12.00 4.02
C ARG A 181 -24.55 -11.69 2.53
N GLN A 182 -23.65 -10.86 2.00
CA GLN A 182 -23.58 -10.61 0.56
C GLN A 182 -22.82 -11.74 -0.14
N ASN A 183 -23.09 -11.95 -1.42
CA ASN A 183 -22.40 -12.95 -2.25
C ASN A 183 -21.71 -12.32 -3.46
N HIS A 184 -20.61 -12.96 -3.86
CA HIS A 184 -19.82 -12.71 -5.05
C HIS A 184 -18.89 -13.91 -5.27
N ASP A 185 -18.58 -14.24 -6.52
CA ASP A 185 -17.74 -15.37 -6.94
C ASP A 185 -16.35 -15.42 -6.29
N VAL A 186 -15.87 -14.32 -5.69
CA VAL A 186 -14.60 -14.30 -4.94
C VAL A 186 -14.65 -15.22 -3.72
N MET A 187 -15.85 -15.48 -3.18
CA MET A 187 -16.02 -16.39 -2.05
C MET A 187 -15.90 -17.86 -2.46
N ASP A 188 -15.98 -18.16 -3.76
CA ASP A 188 -15.82 -19.50 -4.33
C ASP A 188 -14.39 -19.78 -4.83
N LYS A 189 -13.52 -18.76 -4.87
CA LYS A 189 -12.08 -18.93 -5.13
C LYS A 189 -11.42 -19.80 -4.05
N ASP A 190 -10.19 -20.24 -4.31
CA ASP A 190 -9.42 -20.98 -3.32
C ASP A 190 -8.93 -20.05 -2.20
N TRP A 191 -9.53 -20.21 -1.01
CA TRP A 191 -9.11 -19.53 0.22
C TRP A 191 -8.08 -20.34 1.01
N ASN A 192 -7.63 -21.49 0.51
CA ASN A 192 -6.58 -22.30 1.14
C ASN A 192 -5.17 -21.95 0.66
N VAL A 193 -5.04 -20.97 -0.24
CA VAL A 193 -3.75 -20.43 -0.73
C VAL A 193 -2.80 -19.99 0.39
N SER A 194 -3.34 -19.72 1.58
CA SER A 194 -2.53 -19.64 2.80
C SER A 194 -3.35 -19.96 4.04
N ARG A 195 -2.67 -20.27 5.15
CA ARG A 195 -3.33 -20.48 6.44
C ARG A 195 -4.17 -19.26 6.87
N VAL A 196 -3.61 -18.05 6.74
CA VAL A 196 -4.27 -16.82 7.20
C VAL A 196 -5.51 -16.47 6.38
N THR A 197 -5.50 -16.72 5.07
CA THR A 197 -6.68 -16.51 4.22
C THR A 197 -7.78 -17.50 4.59
N ARG A 198 -7.46 -18.79 4.72
CA ARG A 198 -8.39 -19.84 5.14
C ARG A 198 -9.10 -19.51 6.45
N GLU A 199 -8.32 -19.15 7.48
CA GLU A 199 -8.84 -18.82 8.81
C GLU A 199 -9.70 -17.54 8.82
N ASN A 200 -9.52 -16.65 7.84
CA ASN A 200 -10.27 -15.39 7.74
C ASN A 200 -11.38 -15.41 6.68
N LYS A 201 -11.66 -16.53 6.00
CA LYS A 201 -12.71 -16.59 4.95
C LYS A 201 -14.08 -16.14 5.44
N ASP A 202 -14.52 -16.61 6.60
CA ASP A 202 -15.81 -16.23 7.19
C ASP A 202 -15.88 -14.74 7.57
N LYS A 203 -14.76 -14.19 8.07
CA LYS A 203 -14.64 -12.77 8.38
C LYS A 203 -14.73 -11.94 7.11
N ALA A 204 -14.03 -12.34 6.05
CA ALA A 204 -14.11 -11.71 4.74
C ALA A 204 -15.55 -11.74 4.21
N TRP A 205 -16.22 -12.90 4.22
CA TRP A 205 -17.60 -13.02 3.75
C TRP A 205 -18.56 -12.10 4.52
N LYS A 206 -18.41 -12.03 5.84
CA LYS A 206 -19.20 -11.12 6.68
C LYS A 206 -18.98 -9.64 6.29
N GLN A 207 -17.76 -9.26 5.91
CA GLN A 207 -17.38 -7.89 5.57
C GLN A 207 -17.59 -7.53 4.09
N LEU A 208 -17.97 -8.48 3.24
CA LEU A 208 -18.18 -8.25 1.82
C LEU A 208 -19.32 -7.23 1.59
N GLY A 209 -19.02 -6.21 0.79
CA GLY A 209 -19.91 -5.07 0.52
C GLY A 209 -19.80 -3.92 1.53
N THR A 210 -18.85 -3.95 2.47
CA THR A 210 -18.68 -2.89 3.48
C THR A 210 -17.57 -1.92 3.10
N SER A 211 -17.74 -0.64 3.39
CA SER A 211 -16.74 0.39 3.11
C SER A 211 -15.66 0.46 4.18
N GLY A 212 -16.02 0.25 5.44
CA GLY A 212 -15.03 0.18 6.52
C GLY A 212 -14.79 1.45 7.32
N SER A 213 -13.52 1.71 7.64
CA SER A 213 -13.07 2.76 8.57
C SER A 213 -11.82 3.46 8.05
N GLY A 214 -11.42 4.57 8.69
CA GLY A 214 -10.28 5.38 8.26
C GLY A 214 -10.67 6.30 7.10
N ASN A 215 -9.79 6.43 6.10
CA ASN A 215 -9.99 7.30 4.93
C ASN A 215 -10.91 6.69 3.86
N HIS A 216 -11.61 5.60 4.18
CA HIS A 216 -12.56 4.96 3.27
C HIS A 216 -13.85 5.77 3.19
N PHE A 217 -14.41 5.84 1.99
CA PHE A 217 -15.60 6.62 1.71
C PHE A 217 -16.43 6.04 0.57
N VAL A 218 -17.68 6.49 0.49
CA VAL A 218 -18.53 6.37 -0.68
C VAL A 218 -19.25 7.70 -0.85
N GLU A 219 -19.22 8.24 -2.05
CA GLU A 219 -19.77 9.55 -2.33
C GLU A 219 -20.44 9.62 -3.71
N PHE A 220 -21.48 10.42 -3.78
CA PHE A 220 -22.05 10.88 -5.04
C PHE A 220 -21.54 12.28 -5.36
N GLY A 221 -21.32 12.52 -6.63
CA GLY A 221 -20.89 13.81 -7.14
C GLY A 221 -21.13 13.92 -8.63
N ILE A 222 -20.58 14.99 -9.19
CA ILE A 222 -20.77 15.36 -10.58
C ILE A 222 -19.47 15.18 -11.34
N VAL A 223 -19.49 14.34 -12.38
CA VAL A 223 -18.41 14.24 -13.37
C VAL A 223 -18.68 15.25 -14.47
N THR A 224 -17.70 16.10 -14.76
CA THR A 224 -17.67 17.00 -15.93
C THR A 224 -16.61 16.48 -16.90
N LEU A 225 -17.06 16.19 -18.11
CA LEU A 225 -16.25 15.75 -19.23
C LEU A 225 -16.35 16.79 -20.34
N ASP A 226 -15.23 17.45 -20.66
CA ASP A 226 -15.21 18.59 -21.59
C ASP A 226 -15.33 18.17 -23.06
N VAL A 227 -14.81 16.99 -23.40
CA VAL A 227 -14.81 16.41 -24.75
C VAL A 227 -15.19 14.94 -24.68
N ARG A 228 -15.77 14.40 -25.75
CA ARG A 228 -16.04 12.96 -25.84
C ARG A 228 -14.76 12.15 -25.55
N ASP A 229 -14.91 11.10 -24.74
CA ASP A 229 -13.84 10.17 -24.42
C ASP A 229 -14.26 8.75 -24.80
N ASP A 230 -13.54 8.16 -25.75
CA ASP A 230 -13.91 6.85 -26.31
C ASP A 230 -13.60 5.68 -25.36
N ASP A 231 -12.59 5.81 -24.49
CA ASP A 231 -12.30 4.77 -23.49
C ASP A 231 -13.40 4.70 -22.41
N LEU A 232 -13.95 5.86 -22.04
CA LEU A 232 -15.14 5.92 -21.17
C LEU A 232 -16.44 5.61 -21.93
N GLY A 233 -16.46 5.75 -23.24
CA GLY A 233 -17.67 5.62 -24.06
C GLY A 233 -18.70 6.71 -23.80
N LEU A 234 -18.26 7.91 -23.41
CA LEU A 234 -19.13 9.04 -23.04
C LEU A 234 -18.86 10.28 -23.89
N ASP A 235 -19.93 10.98 -24.25
CA ASP A 235 -19.86 12.29 -24.89
C ASP A 235 -19.52 13.40 -23.88
N ALA A 236 -19.15 14.58 -24.39
CA ALA A 236 -18.97 15.75 -23.54
C ALA A 236 -20.25 16.07 -22.76
N GLY A 237 -20.13 16.33 -21.46
CA GLY A 237 -21.29 16.59 -20.63
C GLY A 237 -21.05 16.47 -19.13
N THR A 238 -22.16 16.48 -18.41
CA THR A 238 -22.20 16.44 -16.95
C THR A 238 -23.02 15.23 -16.51
N TYR A 239 -22.40 14.37 -15.69
CA TYR A 239 -22.96 13.10 -15.28
C TYR A 239 -22.95 12.96 -13.76
N VAL A 240 -23.91 12.21 -13.21
CA VAL A 240 -23.82 11.77 -11.81
C VAL A 240 -22.90 10.57 -11.74
N ALA A 241 -22.04 10.51 -10.72
CA ALA A 241 -21.21 9.34 -10.47
C ALA A 241 -21.19 8.96 -8.99
N LEU A 242 -21.06 7.66 -8.75
CA LEU A 242 -20.76 7.05 -7.46
C LEU A 242 -19.27 6.75 -7.41
N LEU A 243 -18.55 7.36 -6.47
CA LEU A 243 -17.15 7.07 -6.18
C LEU A 243 -17.05 6.34 -4.85
N SER A 244 -16.28 5.26 -4.80
CA SER A 244 -15.96 4.58 -3.54
C SER A 244 -14.46 4.36 -3.38
N HIS A 245 -14.03 4.41 -2.13
CA HIS A 245 -12.69 4.13 -1.66
C HIS A 245 -12.75 3.09 -0.54
N SER A 246 -12.20 1.91 -0.80
CA SER A 246 -12.14 0.81 0.16
C SER A 246 -11.04 -0.17 -0.23
N GLY A 247 -10.94 -1.29 0.49
CA GLY A 247 -9.89 -2.28 0.29
C GLY A 247 -10.30 -3.66 0.77
N SER A 248 -9.31 -4.48 1.11
CA SER A 248 -9.50 -5.89 1.49
C SER A 248 -9.90 -6.11 2.96
N ARG A 249 -10.24 -5.01 3.63
CA ARG A 249 -10.85 -4.99 4.97
C ARG A 249 -9.96 -5.67 6.02
N GLY A 250 -10.58 -6.23 7.06
CA GLY A 250 -9.83 -6.81 8.17
C GLY A 250 -9.07 -8.09 7.82
N THR A 251 -9.35 -8.70 6.66
CA THR A 251 -8.65 -9.88 6.18
C THR A 251 -7.32 -9.50 5.56
N GLY A 252 -7.27 -8.49 4.68
CA GLY A 252 -6.01 -8.00 4.13
C GLY A 252 -5.04 -7.47 5.19
N ALA A 253 -5.57 -6.77 6.19
CA ALA A 253 -4.77 -6.35 7.35
C ALA A 253 -4.16 -7.55 8.10
N ALA A 254 -4.89 -8.66 8.22
CA ALA A 254 -4.37 -9.89 8.83
C ALA A 254 -3.28 -10.54 7.97
N VAL A 255 -3.48 -10.61 6.65
CA VAL A 255 -2.47 -11.10 5.68
C VAL A 255 -1.19 -10.27 5.79
N CYS A 256 -1.29 -8.94 5.70
CA CYS A 256 -0.14 -8.04 5.82
C CYS A 256 0.60 -8.25 7.15
N SER A 257 -0.13 -8.32 8.27
CA SER A 257 0.47 -8.51 9.61
C SER A 257 1.24 -9.83 9.71
N THR A 258 0.63 -10.93 9.26
CA THR A 258 1.22 -12.27 9.28
C THR A 258 2.52 -12.32 8.50
N TYR A 259 2.48 -11.92 7.22
CA TYR A 259 3.65 -12.04 6.34
C TYR A 259 4.72 -10.99 6.61
N SER A 260 4.36 -9.80 7.11
CA SER A 260 5.36 -8.86 7.63
C SER A 260 6.12 -9.43 8.82
N GLY A 261 5.42 -10.16 9.70
CA GLY A 261 6.03 -10.86 10.83
C GLY A 261 6.95 -12.00 10.40
N ILE A 262 6.55 -12.74 9.36
CA ILE A 262 7.37 -13.81 8.74
C ILE A 262 8.63 -13.21 8.11
N ALA A 263 8.48 -12.21 7.23
CA ALA A 263 9.59 -11.53 6.56
C ALA A 263 10.63 -11.02 7.55
N ARG A 264 10.20 -10.37 8.63
CA ARG A 264 11.10 -9.90 9.70
C ARG A 264 11.88 -11.00 10.40
N ARG A 265 11.28 -12.18 10.59
CA ARG A 265 11.97 -13.32 11.24
C ARG A 265 12.96 -14.00 10.30
N MET A 266 12.70 -13.96 9.00
CA MET A 266 13.56 -14.52 7.96
C MET A 266 14.69 -13.57 7.56
N LEU A 267 14.58 -12.29 7.89
CA LEU A 267 15.56 -11.27 7.54
C LEU A 267 16.95 -11.61 8.14
N PRO A 268 18.01 -11.63 7.32
CA PRO A 268 19.38 -11.82 7.82
C PRO A 268 19.75 -10.76 8.86
N LYS A 269 20.57 -11.13 9.85
CA LYS A 269 20.92 -10.21 10.96
C LYS A 269 21.64 -8.96 10.48
N ARG A 270 22.46 -9.04 9.44
CA ARG A 270 23.10 -7.88 8.82
C ARG A 270 22.10 -6.83 8.31
N HIS A 271 20.89 -7.26 8.00
CA HIS A 271 19.79 -6.45 7.47
C HIS A 271 18.74 -6.09 8.52
N GLU A 272 18.95 -6.42 9.80
CA GLU A 272 17.99 -6.18 10.90
C GLU A 272 17.52 -4.71 10.96
N GLY A 273 18.38 -3.77 10.53
CA GLY A 273 18.06 -2.34 10.42
C GLY A 273 16.92 -2.00 9.46
N PHE A 274 16.65 -2.83 8.44
CA PHE A 274 15.56 -2.57 7.49
C PHE A 274 14.18 -2.80 8.10
N GLY A 275 14.04 -3.71 9.08
CA GLY A 275 12.88 -3.88 9.96
C GLY A 275 11.50 -3.90 9.27
N ARG A 276 10.93 -2.72 8.97
CA ARG A 276 9.66 -2.56 8.22
C ARG A 276 9.79 -2.78 6.72
N LEU A 277 11.00 -2.83 6.18
CA LEU A 277 11.29 -3.14 4.77
C LEU A 277 11.75 -4.59 4.57
N ALA A 278 11.56 -5.46 5.57
CA ALA A 278 11.84 -6.89 5.43
C ALA A 278 11.06 -7.49 4.25
N TRP A 279 11.73 -8.31 3.45
CA TRP A 279 11.20 -8.91 2.23
C TRP A 279 11.06 -10.44 2.35
N LEU A 280 10.34 -11.01 1.41
CA LEU A 280 10.26 -12.44 1.13
C LEU A 280 10.77 -12.66 -0.29
N ASP A 281 11.67 -13.61 -0.47
CA ASP A 281 12.07 -14.08 -1.79
C ASP A 281 10.90 -14.82 -2.43
N LEU A 282 10.56 -14.49 -3.67
CA LEU A 282 9.47 -15.16 -4.36
C LEU A 282 9.79 -16.62 -4.70
N ASP A 283 11.04 -17.06 -4.68
CA ASP A 283 11.36 -18.50 -4.83
C ASP A 283 11.14 -19.31 -3.54
N SER A 284 10.86 -18.64 -2.42
CA SER A 284 10.55 -19.30 -1.14
C SER A 284 9.06 -19.66 -1.01
N ASP A 285 8.78 -20.70 -0.22
CA ASP A 285 7.41 -21.09 0.12
C ASP A 285 6.65 -19.90 0.73
N GLU A 286 7.26 -19.17 1.68
CA GLU A 286 6.63 -18.01 2.32
C GLU A 286 6.35 -16.86 1.35
N GLY A 287 7.23 -16.64 0.38
CA GLY A 287 7.06 -15.65 -0.68
C GLY A 287 5.90 -16.00 -1.61
N GLN A 288 5.81 -17.25 -2.07
CA GLN A 288 4.71 -17.74 -2.89
C GLN A 288 3.37 -17.70 -2.16
N ASP A 289 3.36 -18.12 -0.89
CA ASP A 289 2.21 -18.04 0.01
C ASP A 289 1.69 -16.60 0.16
N TYR A 290 2.60 -15.64 0.42
CA TYR A 290 2.23 -14.23 0.50
C TYR A 290 1.71 -13.72 -0.84
N TRP A 291 2.38 -14.05 -1.94
CA TRP A 291 2.00 -13.62 -3.28
C TRP A 291 0.58 -14.08 -3.64
N ALA A 292 0.27 -15.35 -3.41
CA ALA A 292 -1.07 -15.89 -3.63
C ALA A 292 -2.12 -15.25 -2.70
N ALA A 293 -1.79 -15.07 -1.42
CA ALA A 293 -2.68 -14.41 -0.46
C ALA A 293 -2.94 -12.94 -0.82
N MET A 294 -1.91 -12.20 -1.25
CA MET A 294 -2.01 -10.81 -1.69
C MET A 294 -2.91 -10.70 -2.93
N ASN A 295 -2.74 -11.59 -3.92
CA ASN A 295 -3.59 -11.63 -5.12
C ASN A 295 -5.06 -11.93 -4.78
N LEU A 296 -5.33 -12.88 -3.89
CA LEU A 296 -6.69 -13.13 -3.39
C LEU A 296 -7.30 -11.89 -2.70
N MET A 297 -6.49 -11.12 -1.95
CA MET A 297 -6.95 -9.86 -1.35
C MET A 297 -7.20 -8.78 -2.40
N GLY A 298 -6.44 -8.78 -3.50
CA GLY A 298 -6.73 -8.02 -4.72
C GLY A 298 -8.12 -8.28 -5.26
N ASP A 299 -8.39 -9.55 -5.55
CA ASP A 299 -9.70 -10.01 -6.04
C ASP A 299 -10.84 -9.66 -5.09
N TYR A 300 -10.62 -9.88 -3.79
CA TYR A 300 -11.63 -9.60 -2.76
C TYR A 300 -11.92 -8.10 -2.65
N ALA A 301 -10.92 -7.24 -2.75
CA ALA A 301 -11.13 -5.79 -2.75
C ALA A 301 -11.97 -5.36 -3.96
N SER A 302 -11.69 -5.85 -5.16
CA SER A 302 -12.51 -5.56 -6.36
C SER A 302 -13.96 -6.01 -6.16
N ALA A 303 -14.15 -7.25 -5.71
CA ALA A 303 -15.47 -7.80 -5.40
C ALA A 303 -16.22 -6.99 -4.34
N ASN A 304 -15.52 -6.49 -3.31
CA ASN A 304 -16.10 -5.65 -2.28
C ASN A 304 -16.69 -4.36 -2.88
N HIS A 305 -15.95 -3.68 -3.76
CA HIS A 305 -16.44 -2.50 -4.49
C HIS A 305 -17.59 -2.83 -5.43
N ALA A 306 -17.52 -3.96 -6.15
CA ALA A 306 -18.61 -4.41 -7.03
C ALA A 306 -19.91 -4.62 -6.23
N VAL A 307 -19.84 -5.22 -5.04
CA VAL A 307 -21.00 -5.40 -4.14
C VAL A 307 -21.50 -4.06 -3.61
N VAL A 308 -20.62 -3.15 -3.17
CA VAL A 308 -21.00 -1.80 -2.73
C VAL A 308 -21.76 -1.06 -3.82
N HIS A 309 -21.19 -0.98 -5.02
CA HIS A 309 -21.80 -0.27 -6.15
C HIS A 309 -23.13 -0.93 -6.54
N ARG A 310 -23.17 -2.26 -6.66
CA ARG A 310 -24.42 -2.98 -6.97
C ARG A 310 -25.52 -2.67 -5.96
N ASN A 311 -25.21 -2.66 -4.66
CA ASN A 311 -26.20 -2.44 -3.62
C ASN A 311 -26.70 -0.99 -3.61
N VAL A 312 -25.78 -0.02 -3.69
CA VAL A 312 -26.13 1.41 -3.77
C VAL A 312 -26.98 1.70 -5.01
N LEU A 313 -26.53 1.26 -6.18
CA LEU A 313 -27.24 1.51 -7.45
C LEU A 313 -28.61 0.80 -7.50
N LYS A 314 -28.71 -0.42 -6.95
CA LYS A 314 -29.99 -1.13 -6.82
C LYS A 314 -30.99 -0.39 -5.94
N LEU A 315 -30.54 0.18 -4.82
CA LEU A 315 -31.40 0.97 -3.92
C LEU A 315 -31.83 2.29 -4.56
N LEU A 316 -30.93 2.90 -5.34
CA LEU A 316 -31.20 4.13 -6.08
C LEU A 316 -32.12 3.91 -7.30
N GLY A 317 -32.14 2.69 -7.85
CA GLY A 317 -32.83 2.38 -9.10
C GLY A 317 -32.10 2.89 -10.35
N ALA A 318 -30.76 2.90 -10.29
CA ALA A 318 -29.89 3.39 -11.36
C ALA A 318 -29.01 2.27 -11.94
N HIS A 319 -28.48 2.50 -13.14
CA HIS A 319 -27.54 1.63 -13.82
C HIS A 319 -26.23 2.37 -14.09
N ALA A 320 -25.10 1.66 -13.97
CA ALA A 320 -23.82 2.20 -14.39
C ALA A 320 -23.73 2.17 -15.93
N ILE A 321 -23.39 3.31 -16.53
CA ILE A 321 -23.20 3.49 -17.98
C ILE A 321 -21.72 3.53 -18.37
N ALA A 322 -20.85 3.86 -17.43
CA ALA A 322 -19.40 3.79 -17.55
C ALA A 322 -18.76 3.63 -16.17
N GLY A 323 -17.48 3.28 -16.11
CA GLY A 323 -16.79 3.16 -14.84
C GLY A 323 -15.28 3.08 -14.98
N VAL A 324 -14.61 3.40 -13.89
CA VAL A 324 -13.15 3.37 -13.77
C VAL A 324 -12.79 2.75 -12.42
N GLU A 325 -11.74 1.94 -12.38
CA GLU A 325 -11.26 1.30 -11.15
C GLU A 325 -9.73 1.19 -11.21
N ASN A 326 -9.05 1.54 -10.12
CA ASN A 326 -7.59 1.47 -10.03
C ASN A 326 -7.14 1.11 -8.61
N HIS A 327 -6.10 0.27 -8.52
CA HIS A 327 -5.47 -0.09 -7.24
C HIS A 327 -4.46 0.99 -6.85
N HIS A 328 -4.20 1.13 -5.55
CA HIS A 328 -3.11 2.00 -5.09
C HIS A 328 -2.25 1.43 -3.94
N ASN A 329 -2.52 0.21 -3.48
CA ASN A 329 -1.70 -0.52 -2.50
C ASN A 329 -1.52 -1.96 -2.97
N PHE A 330 -0.51 -2.23 -3.80
CA PHE A 330 -0.32 -3.57 -4.35
C PHE A 330 1.12 -3.78 -4.83
N ALA A 331 1.46 -5.02 -5.17
CA ALA A 331 2.68 -5.35 -5.89
C ALA A 331 2.35 -6.10 -7.18
N TRP A 332 3.03 -5.77 -8.26
CA TRP A 332 2.83 -6.38 -9.57
C TRP A 332 4.15 -6.91 -10.11
N LYS A 333 4.06 -8.01 -10.85
CA LYS A 333 5.18 -8.50 -11.66
C LYS A 333 5.11 -7.78 -13.00
N GLU A 334 6.12 -6.98 -13.30
CA GLU A 334 6.17 -6.12 -14.49
C GLU A 334 7.53 -6.23 -15.18
N VAL A 335 7.61 -5.79 -16.44
CA VAL A 335 8.86 -5.72 -17.19
C VAL A 335 9.24 -4.26 -17.37
N HIS A 336 10.36 -3.85 -16.77
CA HIS A 336 10.93 -2.50 -16.91
C HIS A 336 12.37 -2.62 -17.38
N ASN A 337 12.75 -1.85 -18.40
CA ASN A 337 14.09 -1.90 -19.02
C ASN A 337 14.55 -3.32 -19.41
N GLY A 338 13.62 -4.16 -19.86
CA GLY A 338 13.88 -5.55 -20.27
C GLY A 338 14.08 -6.54 -19.11
N ARG A 339 13.89 -6.13 -17.86
CA ARG A 339 13.98 -6.97 -16.67
C ARG A 339 12.61 -7.19 -16.04
N GLU A 340 12.31 -8.44 -15.68
CA GLU A 340 11.16 -8.74 -14.82
C GLU A 340 11.46 -8.28 -13.39
N VAL A 341 10.56 -7.48 -12.82
CA VAL A 341 10.69 -6.90 -11.48
C VAL A 341 9.35 -6.93 -10.75
N ILE A 342 9.41 -6.83 -9.43
CA ILE A 342 8.23 -6.72 -8.56
C ILE A 342 8.04 -5.27 -8.16
N VAL A 343 7.07 -4.59 -8.78
CA VAL A 343 6.78 -3.18 -8.55
C VAL A 343 5.77 -3.04 -7.43
N HIS A 344 6.22 -2.53 -6.29
CA HIS A 344 5.40 -2.17 -5.15
C HIS A 344 4.90 -0.73 -5.33
N ARG A 345 3.59 -0.53 -5.24
CA ARG A 345 3.01 0.81 -5.17
C ARG A 345 2.22 0.94 -3.88
N LYS A 346 2.54 1.96 -3.08
CA LYS A 346 1.87 2.26 -1.81
C LYS A 346 1.36 3.68 -1.82
N GLY A 347 0.06 3.85 -1.89
CA GLY A 347 -0.53 5.14 -2.25
C GLY A 347 0.04 5.67 -3.56
N ALA A 348 0.21 4.79 -4.55
CA ALA A 348 0.54 5.16 -5.92
C ALA A 348 -0.20 4.20 -6.85
N THR A 349 -0.62 4.66 -8.01
CA THR A 349 -1.46 3.89 -8.91
C THR A 349 -0.75 3.60 -10.23
N PRO A 350 -1.00 2.45 -10.88
CA PRO A 350 -0.55 2.22 -12.25
C PRO A 350 -1.03 3.33 -13.19
N ALA A 351 -0.14 3.73 -14.09
CA ALA A 351 -0.32 4.81 -15.06
C ALA A 351 0.40 4.45 -16.38
N SER A 352 0.25 3.19 -16.80
CA SER A 352 0.69 2.75 -18.12
C SER A 352 0.02 3.59 -19.21
N GLU A 353 0.61 3.66 -20.40
CA GLU A 353 0.03 4.43 -21.50
C GLU A 353 -1.42 3.97 -21.78
N GLY A 354 -2.36 4.91 -21.71
CA GLY A 354 -3.80 4.61 -21.92
C GLY A 354 -4.55 4.09 -20.70
N GLU A 355 -3.87 3.77 -19.60
CA GLU A 355 -4.51 3.19 -18.41
C GLU A 355 -5.36 4.23 -17.66
N LEU A 356 -6.67 3.97 -17.55
CA LEU A 356 -7.59 4.84 -16.81
C LEU A 356 -7.47 4.65 -15.31
N GLY A 357 -7.57 5.74 -14.55
CA GLY A 357 -7.58 5.72 -13.09
C GLY A 357 -8.36 6.88 -12.49
N VAL A 358 -8.55 6.85 -11.17
CA VAL A 358 -9.16 7.93 -10.39
C VAL A 358 -8.18 8.39 -9.31
N ILE A 359 -7.97 9.71 -9.24
CA ILE A 359 -7.15 10.38 -8.22
C ILE A 359 -8.06 11.28 -7.38
N PRO A 360 -8.50 10.86 -6.17
CA PRO A 360 -9.33 11.66 -5.27
C PRO A 360 -8.59 12.81 -4.56
N GLY A 361 -9.30 13.92 -4.38
CA GLY A 361 -8.89 15.02 -3.50
C GLY A 361 -9.26 14.75 -2.04
N SER A 362 -10.36 15.37 -1.60
CA SER A 362 -10.90 15.24 -0.24
C SER A 362 -12.43 15.22 -0.30
N MET A 363 -13.13 15.13 0.85
CA MET A 363 -14.60 15.25 0.89
C MET A 363 -15.16 16.56 0.29
N ARG A 364 -14.30 17.55 0.02
CA ARG A 364 -14.66 18.82 -0.61
C ARG A 364 -13.99 19.01 -1.97
N ASP A 365 -12.73 18.63 -2.06
CA ASP A 365 -11.89 18.94 -3.20
C ASP A 365 -12.12 17.92 -4.32
N PRO A 366 -11.97 18.32 -5.59
CA PRO A 366 -12.31 17.46 -6.72
C PRO A 366 -11.48 16.17 -6.73
N ALA A 367 -12.05 15.13 -7.32
CA ALA A 367 -11.32 13.99 -7.84
C ALA A 367 -11.15 14.13 -9.36
N PHE A 368 -10.23 13.37 -9.94
CA PHE A 368 -9.98 13.39 -11.38
C PHE A 368 -10.00 11.98 -11.94
N ILE A 369 -10.72 11.79 -13.05
CA ILE A 369 -10.48 10.64 -13.94
C ILE A 369 -9.26 11.00 -14.76
N VAL A 370 -8.27 10.12 -14.78
CA VAL A 370 -6.98 10.33 -15.45
C VAL A 370 -6.67 9.17 -16.38
N ARG A 371 -5.78 9.42 -17.33
CA ARG A 371 -5.19 8.42 -18.23
C ARG A 371 -3.68 8.46 -18.10
N GLY A 372 -3.06 7.30 -17.89
CA GLY A 372 -1.61 7.17 -17.78
C GLY A 372 -0.89 7.50 -19.09
N LYS A 373 0.31 8.09 -18.97
CA LYS A 373 1.20 8.42 -20.09
C LYS A 373 2.34 7.42 -20.28
N GLY A 374 2.43 6.38 -19.44
CA GLY A 374 3.47 5.36 -19.55
C GLY A 374 4.89 5.89 -19.28
N ASN A 375 5.03 6.81 -18.33
CA ASN A 375 6.33 7.37 -18.00
C ASN A 375 7.24 6.31 -17.33
N ALA A 376 8.30 5.92 -18.04
CA ALA A 376 9.22 4.87 -17.57
C ALA A 376 9.97 5.26 -16.29
N GLU A 377 10.28 6.54 -16.07
CA GLU A 377 11.00 6.98 -14.87
C GLU A 377 10.14 6.87 -13.60
N SER A 378 8.81 6.87 -13.73
CA SER A 378 7.89 6.62 -12.62
C SER A 378 7.51 5.15 -12.50
N LEU A 379 8.14 4.25 -13.27
CA LEU A 379 7.73 2.85 -13.41
C LEU A 379 6.26 2.74 -13.80
N ASN A 380 5.83 3.58 -14.75
CA ASN A 380 4.45 3.70 -15.21
C ASN A 380 3.48 3.89 -14.04
N SER A 381 3.79 4.83 -13.14
CA SER A 381 2.99 5.10 -11.93
C SER A 381 2.64 6.57 -11.81
N ALA A 382 1.56 6.85 -11.08
CA ALA A 382 1.09 8.19 -10.73
C ALA A 382 0.65 8.26 -9.26
N SER A 383 0.34 9.47 -8.80
CA SER A 383 -0.20 9.70 -7.45
C SER A 383 -1.55 8.99 -7.27
N HIS A 384 -1.92 8.66 -6.03
CA HIS A 384 -3.19 8.00 -5.73
C HIS A 384 -4.26 8.95 -5.17
N GLY A 385 -3.89 10.16 -4.75
CA GLY A 385 -4.81 11.13 -4.20
C GLY A 385 -4.09 12.41 -3.80
N ALA A 386 -4.66 13.20 -2.90
CA ALA A 386 -4.04 14.43 -2.40
C ALA A 386 -2.88 14.20 -1.42
N GLY A 387 -2.90 13.09 -0.67
CA GLY A 387 -1.92 12.82 0.38
C GLY A 387 -2.12 13.68 1.64
N ARG A 388 -1.77 13.14 2.82
CA ARG A 388 -1.96 13.86 4.08
C ARG A 388 -0.81 14.84 4.31
N GLN A 389 -1.13 16.04 4.78
CA GLN A 389 -0.14 17.01 5.26
C GLN A 389 0.01 17.03 6.79
N MET A 390 -0.85 16.28 7.50
CA MET A 390 -0.76 16.14 8.96
C MET A 390 -1.24 14.79 9.46
N SER A 391 -0.76 14.41 10.65
CA SER A 391 -1.16 13.17 11.31
C SER A 391 -2.66 13.17 11.67
N ARG A 392 -3.25 11.98 11.83
CA ARG A 392 -4.64 11.85 12.30
C ARG A 392 -4.85 12.52 13.65
N THR A 393 -3.92 12.29 14.60
CA THR A 393 -3.94 12.90 15.93
C THR A 393 -3.94 14.43 15.86
N GLN A 394 -3.08 15.00 15.01
CA GLN A 394 -3.04 16.44 14.80
C GLN A 394 -4.34 16.94 14.15
N GLY A 395 -4.86 16.25 13.14
CA GLY A 395 -6.14 16.59 12.50
C GLY A 395 -7.30 16.68 13.50
N LYS A 396 -7.44 15.69 14.39
CA LYS A 396 -8.48 15.71 15.45
C LYS A 396 -8.29 16.85 16.46
N ALA A 397 -7.05 17.22 16.75
CA ALA A 397 -6.74 18.32 17.65
C ALA A 397 -6.97 19.70 17.01
N THR A 398 -6.77 19.81 15.69
CA THR A 398 -6.84 21.08 14.95
C THR A 398 -8.26 21.42 14.51
N PHE A 399 -9.04 20.44 14.05
CA PHE A 399 -10.31 20.70 13.39
C PHE A 399 -11.53 20.32 14.22
N ASN A 400 -12.52 21.21 14.23
CA ASN A 400 -13.86 20.90 14.73
C ASN A 400 -14.74 20.40 13.57
N PHE A 401 -15.03 19.10 13.56
CA PHE A 401 -15.81 18.48 12.49
C PHE A 401 -17.17 19.14 12.26
N ARG A 402 -17.93 19.48 13.31
CA ARG A 402 -19.25 20.12 13.16
C ARG A 402 -19.17 21.49 12.50
N ALA A 403 -18.11 22.25 12.77
CA ALA A 403 -17.89 23.54 12.13
C ALA A 403 -17.55 23.36 10.64
N VAL A 404 -16.68 22.40 10.31
CA VAL A 404 -16.34 22.05 8.93
C VAL A 404 -17.57 21.56 8.17
N GLN A 405 -18.35 20.65 8.74
CA GLN A 405 -19.58 20.11 8.14
C GLN A 405 -20.57 21.23 7.76
N LYS A 406 -20.79 22.20 8.66
CA LYS A 406 -21.64 23.37 8.39
C LYS A 406 -21.11 24.29 7.29
N ASP A 407 -19.79 24.43 7.17
CA ASP A 407 -19.18 25.20 6.08
C ASP A 407 -19.34 24.48 4.73
N LEU A 408 -19.23 23.15 4.72
CA LEU A 408 -19.43 22.32 3.53
C LEU A 408 -20.88 22.31 3.07
N GLU A 409 -21.86 22.27 3.99
CA GLU A 409 -23.28 22.38 3.64
C GLU A 409 -23.59 23.69 2.92
N LYS A 410 -23.00 24.81 3.34
CA LYS A 410 -23.15 26.11 2.64
C LYS A 410 -22.59 26.12 1.22
N LYS A 411 -21.70 25.18 0.92
CA LYS A 411 -21.09 24.97 -0.41
C LYS A 411 -21.82 23.89 -1.21
N GLY A 412 -22.96 23.38 -0.70
CA GLY A 412 -23.75 22.34 -1.37
C GLY A 412 -23.17 20.92 -1.23
N ILE A 413 -22.29 20.70 -0.25
CA ILE A 413 -21.66 19.40 0.03
C ILE A 413 -22.24 18.85 1.33
N HIS A 414 -23.02 17.78 1.20
CA HIS A 414 -23.67 17.09 2.31
C HIS A 414 -22.80 15.95 2.81
N VAL A 415 -22.07 16.18 3.91
CA VAL A 415 -21.30 15.13 4.59
C VAL A 415 -22.22 14.41 5.58
N LEU A 416 -22.62 13.18 5.24
CA LEU A 416 -23.52 12.35 6.05
C LEU A 416 -22.83 11.86 7.33
N SER A 417 -21.55 11.49 7.21
CA SER A 417 -20.70 11.11 8.34
C SER A 417 -19.23 11.18 7.94
N ALA A 418 -18.37 11.64 8.84
CA ALA A 418 -16.91 11.53 8.71
C ALA A 418 -16.22 11.74 10.07
N GLY A 419 -14.93 11.39 10.13
CA GLY A 419 -14.05 11.71 11.26
C GLY A 419 -13.41 13.09 11.11
N ALA A 420 -13.12 13.74 12.24
CA ALA A 420 -12.40 15.02 12.25
C ALA A 420 -11.00 14.93 11.62
N ASP A 421 -10.40 13.74 11.61
CA ASP A 421 -9.11 13.45 10.99
C ASP A 421 -9.16 13.27 9.48
N GLU A 422 -10.32 13.39 8.84
CA GLU A 422 -10.48 13.22 7.39
C GLU A 422 -11.01 14.48 6.69
N VAL A 423 -11.11 15.61 7.39
CA VAL A 423 -11.57 16.90 6.82
C VAL A 423 -10.59 17.48 5.78
N PRO A 424 -11.03 18.35 4.85
CA PRO A 424 -10.18 18.83 3.74
C PRO A 424 -8.85 19.42 4.16
N GLY A 425 -8.80 20.15 5.29
CA GLY A 425 -7.58 20.79 5.78
C GLY A 425 -6.46 19.83 6.22
N VAL A 426 -6.71 18.52 6.33
CA VAL A 426 -5.66 17.53 6.67
C VAL A 426 -4.91 17.00 5.43
N TYR A 427 -5.41 17.30 4.24
CA TYR A 427 -4.89 16.84 2.95
C TYR A 427 -4.16 17.96 2.22
N LYS A 428 -3.14 17.63 1.42
CA LYS A 428 -2.51 18.62 0.53
C LYS A 428 -3.53 19.12 -0.50
N ASN A 429 -3.21 20.21 -1.18
CA ASN A 429 -4.03 20.70 -2.28
C ASN A 429 -3.92 19.75 -3.48
N ILE A 430 -5.04 19.12 -3.86
CA ILE A 430 -5.08 18.19 -4.99
C ILE A 430 -4.69 18.85 -6.32
N LEU A 431 -4.97 20.14 -6.51
CA LEU A 431 -4.62 20.83 -7.76
C LEU A 431 -3.10 20.95 -7.94
N ASP A 432 -2.37 21.16 -6.85
CA ASP A 432 -0.91 21.22 -6.88
C ASP A 432 -0.33 19.82 -7.19
N VAL A 433 -0.88 18.78 -6.54
CA VAL A 433 -0.52 17.38 -6.81
C VAL A 433 -0.77 17.00 -8.28
N MET A 434 -1.88 17.42 -8.86
CA MET A 434 -2.18 17.18 -10.29
C MET A 434 -1.25 17.97 -11.22
N HIS A 435 -0.90 19.20 -10.85
CA HIS A 435 0.03 20.03 -11.61
C HIS A 435 1.45 19.44 -11.61
N GLU A 436 1.90 18.85 -10.51
CA GLU A 436 3.25 18.30 -10.35
C GLU A 436 3.50 16.98 -11.10
N GLN A 437 2.47 16.36 -11.68
CA GLN A 437 2.56 15.06 -12.38
C GLN A 437 2.01 15.08 -13.81
N GLN A 438 2.00 16.25 -14.46
CA GLN A 438 1.47 16.41 -15.82
C GLN A 438 2.20 15.55 -16.86
N ASP A 439 3.42 15.11 -16.61
CA ASP A 439 4.16 14.16 -17.45
C ASP A 439 3.80 12.69 -17.20
N LEU A 440 3.13 12.39 -16.08
CA LEU A 440 2.71 11.03 -15.71
C LEU A 440 1.31 10.70 -16.22
N ILE A 441 0.41 11.69 -16.24
CA ILE A 441 -1.01 11.51 -16.56
C ILE A 441 -1.56 12.61 -17.46
N GLN A 442 -2.69 12.31 -18.09
CA GLN A 442 -3.62 13.26 -18.70
C GLN A 442 -4.91 13.27 -17.89
N THR A 443 -5.42 14.44 -17.54
CA THR A 443 -6.77 14.58 -16.97
C THR A 443 -7.82 14.33 -18.05
N VAL A 444 -8.74 13.41 -17.78
CA VAL A 444 -9.87 13.05 -18.66
C VAL A 444 -11.13 13.76 -18.23
N ALA A 445 -11.45 13.71 -16.93
CA ALA A 445 -12.65 14.33 -16.38
C ALA A 445 -12.43 14.81 -14.95
N ARG A 446 -13.22 15.79 -14.52
CA ARG A 446 -13.26 16.29 -13.14
C ARG A 446 -14.50 15.77 -12.43
N PHE A 447 -14.34 15.29 -11.20
CA PHE A 447 -15.44 14.89 -10.32
C PHE A 447 -15.52 15.85 -9.12
N ASP A 448 -16.67 16.47 -8.91
CA ASP A 448 -16.93 17.33 -7.76
C ASP A 448 -17.90 16.64 -6.77
N PRO A 449 -17.46 16.34 -5.52
CA PRO A 449 -18.27 15.61 -4.55
C PRO A 449 -19.46 16.45 -4.07
N ARG A 450 -20.59 15.80 -3.77
CA ARG A 450 -21.83 16.46 -3.30
C ARG A 450 -22.48 15.77 -2.11
N ILE A 451 -22.46 14.44 -2.05
CA ILE A 451 -23.00 13.68 -0.93
C ILE A 451 -21.93 12.70 -0.49
N VAL A 452 -21.35 12.90 0.69
CA VAL A 452 -20.17 12.17 1.15
C VAL A 452 -20.50 11.36 2.39
N LYS A 453 -20.12 10.08 2.37
CA LYS A 453 -20.22 9.20 3.53
C LYS A 453 -18.88 8.53 3.81
N MET A 454 -18.35 8.77 5.01
CA MET A 454 -17.15 8.14 5.54
C MET A 454 -17.45 7.50 6.90
N CYS A 455 -16.47 6.83 7.49
CA CYS A 455 -16.60 6.37 8.87
C CYS A 455 -16.56 7.56 9.83
N GLY A 456 -17.55 7.67 10.72
CA GLY A 456 -17.52 8.63 11.82
C GLY A 456 -16.55 8.22 12.93
N ASP A 457 -16.34 9.14 13.89
CA ASP A 457 -15.46 8.95 15.05
C ASP A 457 -16.03 8.03 16.15
N GLY A 458 -17.26 7.51 15.98
CA GLY A 458 -17.96 6.68 16.95
C GLY A 458 -19.44 7.00 16.99
#